data_AF-A0A1J6IL81-F1
#
_entry.id   AF-A0A1J6IL81-F1
#
_cell.length_a   1.000
_cell.length_b   1.000
_cell.length_c   1.000
_cell.angle_alpha   90.00
_cell.angle_beta   90.00
_cell.angle_gamma   90.00
#
_symmetry.space_group_name_H-M   'P 1'
#
loop_
_entity.id
_entity.type
_entity.pdbx_description
1 polymer ?
#
loop_
_entity_poly.entity_id
_entity_poly.type
_entity_poly.pdbx_seq_one_letter_code
_entity_poly.pdbx_strand_id
1 'polypeptide(L)'
;MGMDPKNATRNFEIKVSRDMIHVLVRVLPAPDLKLGGQSGVRVSNKCKWNFDKNFVVEGRSLKQWVLIDFTSQELRCRELVSELKEKSTWLGMTMNDPIRIYPADMNDLPSFSKVEKLLKDVVSGASL
;
A
#
# COMPACT_ATOMS: atom_id res chain seq x y z
N MET A 1 -43.15 35.72 -5.44
CA MET A 1 -43.92 35.29 -4.26
C MET A 1 -43.17 34.10 -3.66
N GLY A 2 -42.26 34.34 -2.73
CA GLY A 2 -41.43 33.29 -2.14
C GLY A 2 -42.23 32.55 -1.07
N MET A 3 -42.35 31.23 -1.20
CA MET A 3 -42.98 30.40 -0.17
C MET A 3 -42.05 30.39 1.05
N ASP A 4 -42.51 30.92 2.18
CA ASP A 4 -41.80 30.79 3.46
C ASP A 4 -41.69 29.28 3.78
N PRO A 5 -40.48 28.71 3.94
CA PRO A 5 -40.30 27.29 4.23
C PRO A 5 -41.06 26.82 5.48
N LYS A 6 -41.42 27.74 6.39
CA LYS A 6 -42.24 27.44 7.57
C LYS A 6 -43.70 27.10 7.23
N ASN A 7 -44.21 27.54 6.08
CA ASN A 7 -45.61 27.31 5.68
C ASN A 7 -45.80 26.03 4.86
N ALA A 8 -44.76 25.49 4.24
CA ALA A 8 -44.88 24.28 3.44
C ALA A 8 -45.22 23.04 4.28
N THR A 9 -44.58 22.85 5.45
CA THR A 9 -44.78 21.66 6.30
C THR A 9 -46.11 21.65 7.04
N ARG A 10 -46.66 22.84 7.36
CA ARG A 10 -47.93 23.00 8.08
C ARG A 10 -49.14 22.49 7.28
N ASN A 11 -49.12 22.64 5.95
CA ASN A 11 -50.22 22.21 5.07
C ASN A 11 -50.34 20.68 4.94
N PHE A 12 -49.29 19.94 5.27
CA PHE A 12 -49.26 18.47 5.20
C PHE A 12 -49.33 17.81 6.59
N GLU A 13 -49.58 18.60 7.65
CA GLU A 13 -49.61 18.12 9.06
C GLU A 13 -48.33 17.40 9.51
N ILE A 14 -47.22 17.62 8.82
CA ILE A 14 -45.92 17.02 9.15
C ILE A 14 -45.31 17.79 10.32
N LYS A 15 -45.15 17.11 11.46
CA LYS A 15 -44.42 17.62 12.63
C LYS A 15 -43.02 17.00 12.65
N VAL A 16 -42.00 17.84 12.55
CA VAL A 16 -40.59 17.43 12.66
C VAL A 16 -40.13 17.67 14.09
N SER A 17 -39.75 16.61 14.80
CA SER A 17 -39.08 16.76 16.09
C SER A 17 -37.72 17.43 15.88
N ARG A 18 -37.35 18.35 16.76
CA ARG A 18 -36.00 18.93 16.79
C ARG A 18 -35.00 18.05 17.53
N ASP A 19 -35.51 17.01 18.20
CA ASP A 19 -34.70 16.08 18.96
C ASP A 19 -34.20 14.95 18.05
N MET A 20 -32.93 14.58 18.22
CA MET A 20 -32.39 13.39 17.59
C MET A 20 -33.02 12.13 18.19
N ILE A 21 -33.29 11.14 17.34
CA ILE A 21 -33.73 9.82 17.81
C ILE A 21 -32.53 9.11 18.44
N HIS A 22 -32.70 8.67 19.69
CA HIS A 22 -31.73 7.79 20.34
C HIS A 22 -31.79 6.40 19.72
N VAL A 23 -30.66 5.94 19.19
CA VAL A 23 -30.53 4.59 18.61
C VAL A 23 -29.63 3.77 19.52
N LEU A 24 -30.12 2.61 19.94
CA LEU A 24 -29.29 1.62 20.61
C LEU A 24 -28.32 1.02 19.60
N VAL A 25 -27.02 1.19 19.84
CA VAL A 25 -25.97 0.66 18.99
C VAL A 25 -25.08 -0.30 19.76
N ARG A 26 -24.43 -1.21 19.04
CA ARG A 26 -23.35 -2.06 19.57
C ARG A 26 -22.04 -1.71 18.87
N VAL A 27 -20.97 -1.64 19.64
CA VAL A 27 -19.60 -1.55 19.11
C VAL A 27 -19.03 -2.95 19.07
N LEU A 28 -18.65 -3.42 17.87
CA LEU A 28 -18.01 -4.73 17.73
C LEU A 28 -16.59 -4.68 18.27
N PRO A 29 -16.10 -5.76 18.93
CA PRO A 29 -14.71 -5.83 19.34
C PRO A 29 -13.79 -5.82 18.13
N ALA A 30 -12.56 -5.33 18.32
CA ALA A 30 -11.54 -5.42 17.29
C ALA A 30 -11.24 -6.90 16.97
N PRO A 31 -11.07 -7.26 15.70
CA PRO A 31 -10.69 -8.62 15.33
C PRO A 31 -9.23 -8.89 15.71
N ASP A 32 -8.91 -10.17 15.89
CA ASP A 32 -7.52 -10.61 15.96
C ASP A 32 -6.98 -10.80 14.54
N LEU A 33 -5.73 -10.38 14.31
CA LEU A 33 -5.06 -10.53 13.02
C LEU A 33 -4.17 -11.76 13.02
N LYS A 34 -4.25 -12.54 11.95
CA LYS A 34 -3.23 -13.54 11.64
C LYS A 34 -2.05 -12.82 10.98
N LEU A 35 -0.89 -12.82 11.63
CA LEU A 35 0.38 -12.35 11.08
C LEU A 35 1.38 -13.52 11.07
N GLY A 36 2.48 -13.39 10.35
CA GLY A 36 3.54 -14.40 10.36
C GLY A 36 4.31 -14.37 11.68
N GLY A 37 4.76 -15.54 12.15
CA GLY A 37 5.54 -15.68 13.39
C GLY A 37 4.76 -15.60 14.70
N GLN A 38 3.48 -15.19 14.68
CA GLN A 38 2.62 -15.18 15.85
C GLN A 38 1.18 -15.56 15.47
N SER A 39 0.52 -16.37 16.30
CA SER A 39 -0.93 -16.59 16.17
C SER A 39 -1.69 -15.48 16.89
N GLY A 40 -2.39 -14.62 16.14
CA GLY A 40 -3.37 -13.67 16.70
C GLY A 40 -2.72 -12.43 17.31
N VAL A 41 -2.47 -11.41 16.50
CA VAL A 41 -2.10 -10.08 17.00
C VAL A 41 -3.38 -9.31 17.31
N ARG A 42 -3.57 -9.02 18.60
CA ARG A 42 -4.72 -8.27 19.09
C ARG A 42 -4.63 -6.83 18.61
N VAL A 43 -5.58 -6.41 17.79
CA VAL A 43 -5.63 -5.03 17.29
C VAL A 43 -6.12 -4.12 18.41
N SER A 44 -5.49 -2.96 18.55
CA SER A 44 -5.93 -1.94 19.50
C SER A 44 -7.39 -1.54 19.27
N ASN A 45 -8.04 -0.99 20.30
CA ASN A 45 -9.41 -0.46 20.24
C ASN A 45 -9.63 0.66 19.21
N LYS A 46 -8.57 1.17 18.57
CA LYS A 46 -8.62 2.14 17.46
C LYS A 46 -8.49 1.49 16.08
N CYS A 47 -8.55 0.17 16.00
CA CYS A 47 -8.36 -0.62 14.77
C CYS A 47 -7.02 -0.33 14.05
N LYS A 48 -6.00 0.12 14.80
CA LYS A 48 -4.65 0.36 14.28
C LYS A 48 -3.76 -0.85 14.53
N TRP A 49 -3.05 -1.25 13.48
CA TRP A 49 -2.07 -2.34 13.46
C TRP A 49 -0.94 -1.99 12.48
N ASN A 50 0.22 -2.63 12.64
CA ASN A 50 1.38 -2.52 11.75
C ASN A 50 2.21 -3.82 11.83
N PHE A 51 3.30 -3.87 11.07
CA PHE A 51 4.25 -5.00 11.09
C PHE A 51 5.41 -4.80 12.09
N ASP A 52 5.30 -3.86 13.03
CA ASP A 52 6.36 -3.70 14.03
C ASP A 52 6.44 -4.99 14.86
N LYS A 53 7.59 -5.67 14.80
CA LYS A 53 7.84 -7.00 15.41
C LYS A 53 6.96 -8.15 14.89
N ASN A 54 6.33 -8.00 13.72
CA ASN A 54 5.50 -9.03 13.10
C ASN A 54 5.94 -9.32 11.66
N PHE A 55 5.74 -10.56 11.20
CA PHE A 55 6.03 -10.95 9.83
C PHE A 55 4.77 -10.96 8.96
N VAL A 56 4.97 -11.00 7.64
CA VAL A 56 3.86 -11.33 6.74
C VAL A 56 3.47 -12.81 6.93
N VAL A 57 2.18 -13.12 6.78
CA VAL A 57 1.67 -14.50 6.97
C VAL A 57 2.36 -15.48 6.02
N GLU A 58 2.54 -15.06 4.77
CA GLU A 58 3.26 -15.82 3.75
C GLU A 58 4.22 -14.87 3.02
N GLY A 59 5.49 -14.89 3.45
CA GLY A 59 6.56 -14.15 2.80
C GLY A 59 7.19 -14.97 1.68
N ARG A 60 7.10 -14.51 0.43
CA ARG A 60 7.84 -15.13 -0.68
C ARG A 60 9.24 -14.54 -0.78
N SER A 61 10.25 -15.39 -0.96
CA SER A 61 11.61 -14.93 -1.19
C SER A 61 11.75 -14.30 -2.58
N LEU A 62 12.38 -13.13 -2.65
CA LEU A 62 12.75 -12.49 -3.92
C LEU A 62 14.17 -12.91 -4.29
N LYS A 63 14.27 -14.00 -5.05
CA LYS A 63 15.55 -14.65 -5.38
C LYS A 63 16.25 -14.04 -6.59
N GLN A 64 15.47 -13.67 -7.61
CA GLN A 64 15.93 -13.16 -8.89
C GLN A 64 15.10 -11.93 -9.26
N TRP A 65 15.77 -10.79 -9.36
CA TRP A 65 15.17 -9.52 -9.70
C TRP A 65 16.24 -8.57 -10.21
N VAL A 66 15.80 -7.48 -10.83
CA VAL A 66 16.64 -6.44 -11.42
C VAL A 66 16.10 -5.08 -11.01
N LEU A 67 16.97 -4.09 -10.94
CA LEU A 67 16.59 -2.70 -10.71
C LEU A 67 16.84 -1.91 -11.99
N ILE A 68 15.84 -1.18 -12.47
CA ILE A 68 16.00 -0.20 -13.54
C ILE A 68 15.90 1.17 -12.89
N ASP A 69 16.97 1.95 -12.98
CA ASP A 69 17.10 3.26 -12.36
C ASP A 69 16.95 4.35 -13.43
N PHE A 70 15.83 5.07 -13.39
CA PHE A 70 15.57 6.20 -14.30
C PHE A 70 15.99 7.56 -13.73
N THR A 71 16.57 7.63 -12.53
CA THR A 71 16.87 8.92 -11.88
C THR A 71 18.20 9.51 -12.36
N SER A 72 18.69 9.13 -13.54
CA SER A 72 19.98 9.60 -14.08
C SER A 72 21.17 9.40 -13.12
N GLN A 73 21.18 8.26 -12.40
CA GLN A 73 22.22 7.89 -11.41
C GLN A 73 22.24 8.75 -10.14
N GLU A 74 21.22 9.59 -9.90
CA GLU A 74 21.04 10.30 -8.63
C GLU A 74 20.61 9.37 -7.48
N LEU A 75 20.10 8.18 -7.81
CA LEU A 75 19.68 7.19 -6.83
C LEU A 75 20.90 6.51 -6.21
N ARG A 76 21.01 6.55 -4.88
CA ARG A 76 21.97 5.77 -4.09
C ARG A 76 21.55 4.29 -4.07
N CYS A 77 21.64 3.63 -5.23
CA CYS A 77 21.12 2.29 -5.49
C CYS A 77 21.58 1.27 -4.45
N ARG A 78 22.84 1.34 -4.02
CA ARG A 78 23.41 0.42 -3.03
C ARG A 78 22.70 0.52 -1.67
N GLU A 79 22.37 1.73 -1.25
CA GLU A 79 21.70 1.98 0.02
C GLU A 79 20.24 1.59 -0.06
N LEU A 80 19.56 1.96 -1.15
CA LEU A 80 18.19 1.52 -1.40
C LEU A 80 18.07 -0.01 -1.34
N VAL A 81 18.96 -0.73 -2.04
CA VAL A 81 18.96 -2.20 -2.04
C VAL A 81 19.22 -2.74 -0.63
N SER A 82 20.17 -2.16 0.11
CA SER A 82 20.46 -2.58 1.48
C SER A 82 19.26 -2.38 2.41
N GLU A 83 18.62 -1.21 2.36
CA GLU A 83 17.43 -0.90 3.14
C GLU A 83 16.26 -1.82 2.78
N LEU A 84 16.03 -2.07 1.48
CA LEU A 84 14.98 -2.99 1.03
C LEU A 84 15.23 -4.42 1.52
N LYS A 85 16.48 -4.90 1.51
CA LYS A 85 16.83 -6.23 2.03
C LYS A 85 16.62 -6.32 3.53
N GLU A 86 17.01 -5.29 4.28
CA GLU A 86 16.80 -5.24 5.73
C GLU A 86 15.32 -5.26 6.07
N LYS A 87 14.52 -4.40 5.43
CA LYS A 87 13.06 -4.35 5.62
C LYS A 87 12.38 -5.67 5.22
N SER A 88 12.80 -6.28 4.12
CA SER A 88 12.29 -7.60 3.71
C SER A 88 12.59 -8.66 4.77
N THR A 89 13.81 -8.66 5.33
CA THR A 89 14.22 -9.59 6.38
C THR A 89 13.37 -9.40 7.64
N TRP A 90 13.09 -8.15 8.03
CA TRP A 90 12.19 -7.84 9.16
C TRP A 90 10.76 -8.30 8.94
N LEU A 91 10.32 -8.45 7.69
CA LEU A 91 9.01 -8.98 7.32
C LEU A 91 9.01 -10.52 7.19
N GLY A 92 10.14 -11.19 7.45
CA GLY A 92 10.27 -12.64 7.31
C GLY A 92 10.46 -13.09 5.86
N MET A 93 10.85 -12.17 4.98
CA MET A 93 11.14 -12.43 3.57
C MET A 93 12.65 -12.39 3.31
N THR A 94 13.15 -13.31 2.51
CA THR A 94 14.53 -13.25 2.02
C THR A 94 14.57 -12.50 0.70
N MET A 95 15.47 -11.53 0.57
CA MET A 95 15.71 -10.80 -0.68
C MET A 95 17.20 -10.88 -1.01
N ASN A 96 17.52 -11.44 -2.17
CA ASN A 96 18.89 -11.44 -2.69
C ASN A 96 19.24 -10.06 -3.25
N ASP A 97 20.52 -9.81 -3.51
CA ASP A 97 20.90 -8.64 -4.31
C ASP A 97 20.29 -8.73 -5.72
N PRO A 98 20.00 -7.59 -6.37
CA PRO A 98 19.53 -7.62 -7.75
C PRO A 98 20.62 -8.22 -8.63
N ILE A 99 20.19 -9.03 -9.61
CA ILE A 99 21.10 -9.64 -10.60
C ILE A 99 21.90 -8.55 -11.30
N ARG A 100 21.22 -7.43 -11.61
CA ARG A 100 21.81 -6.27 -12.24
C ARG A 100 21.00 -5.01 -11.96
N ILE A 101 21.70 -3.88 -12.01
CA ILE A 101 21.12 -2.54 -11.97
C ILE A 101 21.34 -1.92 -13.35
N TYR A 102 20.26 -1.46 -13.97
CA TYR A 102 20.24 -0.85 -15.30
C TYR A 102 20.00 0.65 -15.15
N PRO A 103 21.03 1.49 -15.28
CA PRO A 103 20.81 2.93 -15.39
C PRO A 103 20.10 3.23 -16.71
N ALA A 104 19.08 4.06 -16.65
CA ALA A 104 18.28 4.52 -17.77
C ALA A 104 18.03 6.03 -17.62
N ASP A 105 17.82 6.71 -18.74
CA ASP A 105 17.47 8.12 -18.74
C ASP A 105 15.94 8.26 -18.69
N MET A 106 15.43 9.11 -17.80
CA MET A 106 14.00 9.42 -17.73
C MET A 106 13.45 9.94 -19.07
N ASN A 107 14.29 10.62 -19.85
CA ASN A 107 13.95 11.12 -21.19
C ASN A 107 13.72 10.00 -22.22
N ASP A 108 14.16 8.77 -21.92
CA ASP A 108 13.95 7.62 -22.80
C ASP A 108 12.57 6.98 -22.60
N LEU A 109 11.91 7.21 -21.46
CA LEU A 109 10.64 6.59 -21.11
C LEU A 109 9.49 6.84 -22.11
N PRO A 110 9.34 8.05 -22.69
CA PRO A 110 8.30 8.30 -23.70
C PRO A 110 8.55 7.57 -25.03
N SER A 111 9.75 7.05 -25.26
CA SER A 111 10.14 6.41 -26.51
C SER A 111 9.91 4.90 -26.45
N PHE A 112 8.90 4.42 -27.17
CA PHE A 112 8.59 2.99 -27.26
C PHE A 112 9.81 2.15 -27.66
N SER A 113 10.54 2.56 -28.70
CA SER A 113 11.69 1.80 -29.20
C SER A 113 12.84 1.72 -28.19
N LYS A 114 13.08 2.78 -27.42
CA LYS A 114 14.11 2.78 -26.37
C LYS A 114 13.71 1.92 -25.18
N VAL A 115 12.46 2.04 -24.72
CA VAL A 115 11.93 1.22 -23.62
C VAL A 115 11.88 -0.26 -24.02
N GLU A 116 11.42 -0.58 -25.24
CA GLU A 116 11.40 -1.95 -25.73
C GLU A 116 12.80 -2.55 -25.77
N LYS A 117 13.79 -1.80 -26.26
CA LYS A 117 15.19 -2.23 -26.26
C LYS A 117 15.70 -2.47 -24.84
N LEU A 118 15.46 -1.53 -23.92
CA LEU A 118 15.85 -1.66 -22.52
C LEU A 118 15.26 -2.92 -21.87
N LEU A 119 13.97 -3.19 -22.09
CA LEU A 119 13.32 -4.38 -21.54
C LEU A 119 13.86 -5.68 -22.15
N LYS A 120 14.20 -5.70 -23.45
CA LYS A 120 14.88 -6.84 -24.09
C LYS A 120 16.28 -7.08 -23.51
N ASP A 121 17.04 -6.01 -23.26
CA ASP A 121 18.36 -6.07 -22.63
C ASP A 121 18.27 -6.56 -21.16
N VAL A 122 17.19 -6.21 -20.47
CA VAL A 122 16.88 -6.71 -19.12
C VAL A 122 16.55 -8.20 -19.12
N VAL A 123 15.64 -8.64 -19.99
CA VAL A 123 15.23 -10.06 -20.06
C VAL A 123 16.39 -10.96 -20.47
N SER A 124 17.18 -10.55 -21.46
CA SER A 124 18.36 -11.30 -21.90
C SER A 124 19.44 -11.37 -20.82
N GLY A 125 19.64 -10.30 -20.05
CA GLY A 125 20.58 -10.28 -18.93
C GLY A 125 20.11 -11.02 -17.67
N ALA A 126 18.80 -11.25 -17.51
CA ALA A 126 18.22 -11.93 -16.35
C ALA A 126 18.07 -13.46 -16.51
N SER A 127 18.32 -14.01 -17.71
CA SER A 127 18.12 -15.44 -18.04
C SER A 127 19.33 -16.33 -17.71
N LEU A 128 20.15 -15.97 -16.72
CA LEU A 128 21.35 -16.71 -16.28
C LEU A 128 21.04 -17.65 -15.10
#